data_AF-A0AAW1WZP1-F1
#
_entry.id   AF-A0AAW1WZP1-F1
#
_cell.length_a   1.000
_cell.length_b   1.000
_cell.length_c   1.000
_cell.angle_alpha   90.00
_cell.angle_beta   90.00
_cell.angle_gamma   90.00
#
_symmetry.space_group_name_H-M   'P 1'
#
loop_
_entity.id
_entity.type
_entity.pdbx_description
1 polymer ?
#
loop_
_entity_poly.entity_id
_entity_poly.type
_entity_poly.pdbx_seq_one_letter_code
_entity_poly.pdbx_strand_id
1 'polypeptide(L)' 'METMDISDGVKIKVHLKIIEVEGPHSKLVRNFKHLNLDFQFIKDEATGQYKLKIEAWFSRARPAPPSRLLSLGIVL' A
#
# COMPACT_ATOMS: atom_id res chain seq x y z
N MET A 1 -2.77 -5.05 11.66
CA MET A 1 -1.59 -4.96 10.77
C MET A 1 -1.98 -5.63 9.48
N GLU A 2 -1.91 -4.91 8.37
CA GLU A 2 -2.23 -5.47 7.05
C GLU A 2 -1.00 -5.42 6.16
N THR A 3 -0.86 -6.45 5.33
CA THR A 3 0.20 -6.60 4.34
C THR A 3 -0.46 -6.84 2.99
N MET A 4 0.02 -6.15 1.95
CA MET A 4 -0.35 -6.44 0.57
C MET A 4 0.85 -6.99 -0.18
N ASP A 5 0.60 -8.04 -0.96
CA ASP A 5 1.58 -8.62 -1.87
C ASP A 5 1.66 -7.78 -3.15
N ILE A 6 2.88 -7.50 -3.60
CA ILE A 6 3.12 -6.73 -4.82
C ILE A 6 3.46 -7.71 -5.95
N SER A 7 2.76 -7.58 -7.07
CA SER A 7 2.99 -8.40 -8.27
C SER A 7 4.26 -7.97 -9.01
N ASP A 8 4.94 -8.95 -9.62
CA ASP A 8 6.13 -8.75 -10.44
C ASP A 8 5.81 -7.88 -11.65
N GLY A 9 6.57 -6.78 -11.81
CA GLY A 9 6.36 -5.80 -12.88
C GLY A 9 5.66 -4.51 -12.44
N VAL A 10 5.24 -4.41 -11.18
CA VAL A 10 4.69 -3.18 -10.59
C VAL A 10 5.77 -2.40 -9.86
N LYS A 11 5.97 -1.13 -10.25
CA LYS A 11 6.88 -0.21 -9.54
C LYS A 11 6.08 0.66 -8.58
N ILE A 12 6.47 0.67 -7.32
CA ILE A 12 5.82 1.49 -6.29
C ILE A 12 6.83 2.50 -5.76
N LYS A 13 6.44 3.76 -5.74
CA LYS A 13 7.17 4.85 -5.08
C LYS A 13 6.32 5.37 -3.93
N VAL A 14 6.93 5.50 -2.77
CA VAL A 14 6.28 6.05 -1.58
C VAL A 14 6.97 7.35 -1.22
N HIS A 15 6.24 8.45 -1.33
CA HIS A 15 6.68 9.78 -0.93
C HIS A 15 5.81 10.23 0.24
N LEU A 16 6.30 10.03 1.47
CA LEU A 16 5.56 10.29 2.70
C LEU A 16 4.22 9.51 2.73
N LYS A 17 3.10 10.22 2.56
CA LYS A 17 1.73 9.67 2.54
C LYS A 17 1.14 9.58 1.13
N ILE A 18 1.97 9.75 0.10
CA ILE A 18 1.55 9.63 -1.30
C ILE A 18 2.16 8.35 -1.85
N ILE A 19 1.31 7.49 -2.41
CA ILE A 19 1.73 6.24 -3.05
C ILE A 19 1.51 6.41 -4.55
N GLU A 20 2.58 6.23 -5.30
CA GLU A 20 2.55 6.13 -6.76
C GLU A 20 2.80 4.68 -7.14
N VAL A 21 1.89 4.12 -7.93
CA VAL A 21 1.98 2.76 -8.46
C VAL A 21 2.03 2.87 -9.97
N GLU A 22 3.12 2.41 -10.57
CA GLU A 22 3.30 2.29 -12.01
C GLU A 22 3.15 0.81 -12.37
N GLY A 23 2.00 0.46 -12.97
CA GLY A 23 1.75 -0.86 -13.53
C GLY A 23 2.00 -0.89 -15.04
N PRO A 24 1.87 -2.07 -15.68
CA PRO A 24 2.06 -2.21 -17.13
C PRO A 24 1.07 -1.39 -17.96
N HIS A 25 -0.13 -1.14 -17.43
CA HIS A 25 -1.21 -0.48 -18.18
C HIS A 25 -1.46 0.98 -17.78
N SER A 26 -1.16 1.38 -16.55
CA SER A 26 -1.40 2.76 -16.10
C SER A 26 -0.62 3.12 -14.84
N LYS A 27 -0.54 4.43 -14.59
CA LYS A 27 0.02 4.99 -13.36
C LYS A 27 -1.12 5.43 -12.44
N LEU A 28 -1.13 4.93 -11.21
CA LEU A 28 -2.06 5.33 -10.16
C LEU A 28 -1.32 6.16 -9.11
N VAL A 29 -1.84 7.35 -8.82
CA VAL A 29 -1.35 8.19 -7.72
C VAL A 29 -2.47 8.36 -6.71
N ARG A 30 -2.19 8.02 -5.45
CA ARG A 30 -3.14 8.15 -4.33
C ARG A 30 -2.48 8.87 -3.16
N ASN A 31 -3.24 9.79 -2.57
CA ASN A 31 -2.79 10.66 -1.49
C ASN A 31 -3.54 10.31 -0.19
N PHE A 32 -2.79 9.89 0.82
CA PHE A 32 -3.26 9.51 2.16
C PHE A 32 -2.94 10.55 3.24
N LYS A 33 -2.70 11.82 2.87
CA LYS A 33 -2.49 12.92 3.85
C LYS A 33 -3.60 13.04 4.90
N HIS A 34 -4.82 12.60 4.55
CA HIS A 34 -5.99 12.61 5.43
C HIS A 34 -6.00 11.49 6.49
N LEU A 35 -5.02 10.59 6.49
CA LEU A 35 -4.90 9.48 7.45
C LEU A 35 -3.52 9.48 8.12
N ASN A 36 -3.45 8.95 9.34
CA ASN A 36 -2.18 8.71 10.04
C ASN A 36 -1.69 7.27 9.82
N LEU A 37 -1.19 7.02 8.60
CA LEU A 37 -0.64 5.73 8.18
C LEU A 37 0.89 5.82 8.08
N ASP A 38 1.54 4.73 8.46
CA ASP A 38 2.94 4.44 8.21
C ASP A 38 3.06 3.31 7.18
N PHE A 39 4.01 3.44 6.26
CA PHE A 39 4.21 2.51 5.14
C PHE A 39 5.62 1.93 5.21
N GLN A 40 5.71 0.60 5.29
CA GLN A 40 6.98 -0.13 5.36
C GLN A 40 7.09 -1.11 4.21
N PHE A 41 8.20 -1.05 3.48
CA PHE A 41 8.55 -2.05 2.48
C PHE A 41 9.30 -3.19 3.16
N ILE A 42 8.73 -4.39 3.09
CA ILE A 42 9.37 -5.62 3.58
C ILE A 42 9.66 -6.48 2.36
N LYS A 43 10.91 -6.90 2.23
CA LYS A 43 11.28 -7.95 1.28
C LYS A 43 11.19 -9.27 2.01
N ASP A 44 10.36 -10.18 1.51
CA ASP A 44 10.25 -11.52 2.06
C ASP A 44 11.47 -12.33 1.60
N GLU A 45 12.33 -12.72 2.54
CA GLU A 45 13.60 -13.38 2.23
C GLU A 45 13.40 -14.80 1.64
N ALA A 46 12.27 -15.44 1.94
CA ALA A 46 12.00 -16.81 1.50
C ALA A 46 11.49 -16.90 0.05
N THR A 47 10.78 -15.86 -0.40
CA THR A 47 10.16 -15.83 -1.74
C THR A 47 10.76 -14.78 -2.66
N GLY A 48 11.55 -13.85 -2.12
CA GLY A 48 12.08 -12.70 -2.84
C GLY A 48 11.04 -11.65 -3.19
N GLN A 49 9.76 -11.86 -2.84
CA GLN A 49 8.66 -10.97 -3.15
C GLN A 49 8.64 -9.75 -2.24
N TYR A 50 8.22 -8.62 -2.82
CA TYR A 50 8.04 -7.38 -2.07
C TYR A 50 6.64 -7.34 -1.46
N LYS A 51 6.58 -7.07 -0.16
CA LYS A 51 5.34 -6.86 0.59
C LYS A 51 5.29 -5.44 1.10
N LEU A 52 4.16 -4.78 0.89
CA LEU A 52 3.89 -3.48 1.49
C LEU A 52 3.15 -3.72 2.81
N LYS A 53 3.81 -3.39 3.91
CA LYS A 53 3.21 -3.40 5.24
C LYS A 53 2.65 -2.01 5.54
N ILE A 54 1.40 -1.98 6.00
CA ILE A 54 0.70 -0.74 6.33
C ILE A 54 0.34 -0.79 7.82
N GLU A 55 0.86 0.18 8.58
CA GLU A 55 0.54 0.35 9.99
C GLU A 55 -0.30 1.62 10.16
N ALA A 56 -1.48 1.44 10.75
CA ALA A 56 -2.40 2.52 10.99
C ALA A 56 -2.50 2.81 12.48
N TRP A 57 -2.09 4.01 12.88
CA TRP A 57 -2.13 4.46 14.28
C TRP A 57 -3.46 5.17 14.55
N PHE A 58 -4.56 4.41 14.52
CA PHE A 58 -5.88 4.94 14.84
C PHE A 58 -6.14 4.88 16.36
N SER A 59 -6.31 6.04 17.00
CA SER A 59 -6.80 6.11 18.38
C SER A 59 -8.33 6.00 18.43
N ARG A 60 -8.84 4.77 18.55
CA ARG A 60 -10.23 4.37 18.84
C ARG A 60 -11.31 4.66 17.77
N ALA A 61 -12.26 3.72 17.70
CA ALA A 61 -13.40 3.53 16.78
C ALA A 61 -13.04 3.01 15.36
N ARG A 62 -13.24 1.69 15.22
CA ARG A 62 -13.07 0.79 14.07
C ARG A 62 -12.77 1.45 12.71
N PRO A 63 -11.49 1.57 12.31
CA PRO A 63 -11.14 1.97 10.96
C PRO A 63 -11.52 0.86 9.97
N ALA A 64 -12.02 1.24 8.78
CA ALA A 64 -12.10 0.32 7.66
C ALA A 64 -10.67 -0.14 7.31
N PRO A 65 -10.46 -1.43 7.01
CA PRO A 65 -9.12 -1.92 6.70
C PRO A 65 -8.56 -1.17 5.48
N PRO A 66 -7.32 -0.63 5.54
CA PRO A 66 -6.70 0.07 4.41
C PRO A 66 -6.65 -0.80 3.14
N SER A 67 -6.59 -2.13 3.27
CA SER A 67 -6.73 -3.08 2.16
C SER A 67 -8.01 -2.88 1.34
N ARG A 68 -9.11 -2.47 1.97
CA ARG A 68 -10.41 -2.20 1.31
C ARG A 68 -10.38 -0.89 0.51
N LEU A 69 -9.66 0.12 0.97
CA LEU A 69 -9.48 1.39 0.26
C LEU A 69 -8.54 1.25 -0.95
N LEU A 70 -7.58 0.32 -0.86
CA LEU A 70 -6.60 0.05 -1.91
C LEU A 70 -7.14 -0.92 -2.97
N SER A 71 -7.83 -2.00 -2.57
CA SER A 71 -8.45 -2.97 -3.50
C SER A 71 -9.54 -2.37 -4.38
N LEU A 72 -10.28 -1.37 -3.89
CA LEU A 72 -11.30 -0.64 -4.66
C LEU A 72 -10.74 0.23 -5.81
N GLY A 73 -9.42 0.38 -5.93
CA GLY A 73 -8.83 1.18 -7.01
C GLY A 73 -7.52 0.65 -7.62
N ILE A 74 -6.98 -0.47 -7.15
CA ILE A 74 -5.71 -1.06 -7.63
C ILE A 74 -5.93 -2.36 -8.43
N VAL A 75 -7.07 -3.03 -8.29
CA VAL A 75 -7.42 -4.22 -9.10
C VAL A 75 -8.35 -3.79 -10.23
N LEU A 76 -7.78 -3.54 -11.40
CA LEU A 76 -8.44 -3.56 -12.71
C LEU A 76 -7.70 -4.57 -13.57
#